data_AF-A0A3D2JUK1-F1
#
_entry.id   AF-A0A3D2JUK1-F1
#
_cell.length_a   1.000
_cell.length_b   1.000
_cell.length_c   1.000
_cell.angle_alpha   90.00
_cell.angle_beta   90.00
_cell.angle_gamma   90.00
#
_symmetry.space_group_name_H-M   'P 1'
#
loop_
_entity.id
_entity.type
_entity.pdbx_description
1 polymer ?
#
loop_
_entity_poly.entity_id
_entity_poly.type
_entity_poly.pdbx_seq_one_letter_code
_entity_poly.pdbx_strand_id
1 'polypeptide(L)' 'MIGISDHVGSAGRDNADLHRMEIQQAVTLAEEAGFIVQQSELLRNPADDHSRSIFDPRLARNTDRFLLRLIKPDL' A
#
# COMPACT_ATOMS: atom_id res chain seq x y z
N MET A 1 -11.17 -10.77 10.07
CA MET A 1 -9.92 -10.06 9.73
C MET A 1 -9.87 -9.84 8.24
N ILE A 2 -9.27 -8.74 7.79
CA ILE A 2 -9.12 -8.40 6.37
C ILE A 2 -7.65 -8.17 6.08
N GLY A 3 -7.14 -8.70 4.97
CA GLY A 3 -5.81 -8.38 4.44
C GLY A 3 -5.93 -7.38 3.30
N ILE A 4 -5.14 -6.31 3.34
CA ILE A 4 -5.07 -5.29 2.30
C ILE A 4 -3.67 -5.29 1.70
N SER A 5 -3.59 -5.20 0.38
CA SER A 5 -2.35 -4.93 -0.34
C SER A 5 -2.60 -3.89 -1.42
N ASP A 6 -1.66 -2.96 -1.56
CA ASP A 6 -1.62 -2.02 -2.67
C ASP A 6 -0.16 -1.60 -2.95
N HIS A 7 0.07 -0.98 -4.09
CA HIS A 7 1.35 -0.48 -4.54
C HIS A 7 1.75 0.80 -3.80
N VAL A 8 2.99 0.87 -3.32
CA VAL A 8 3.48 2.02 -2.55
C VAL A 8 3.54 3.25 -3.45
N GLY A 9 2.75 4.26 -3.08
CA GLY A 9 2.77 5.60 -3.62
C GLY A 9 3.72 6.51 -2.83
N SER A 10 3.99 7.70 -3.37
CA SER A 10 4.87 8.70 -2.75
C SER A 10 4.17 10.03 -2.64
N ALA A 11 4.40 10.75 -1.53
CA ALA A 11 3.82 12.07 -1.28
C ALA A 11 4.11 13.05 -2.43
N GLY A 12 3.09 13.83 -2.82
CA GLY A 12 3.19 14.83 -3.89
C GLY A 12 3.26 14.26 -5.31
N ARG A 13 3.10 12.95 -5.50
CA ARG A 13 2.91 12.33 -6.82
C ARG A 13 1.42 12.21 -7.13
N ASP A 14 1.09 12.14 -8.41
CA ASP A 14 -0.25 11.75 -8.87
C ASP A 14 -0.44 10.23 -8.70
N ASN A 15 -0.61 9.79 -7.47
CA ASN A 15 -0.71 8.37 -7.13
C ASN A 15 -1.96 7.72 -7.76
N ALA A 16 -3.01 8.51 -8.05
CA ALA A 16 -4.22 8.01 -8.71
C ALA A 16 -3.91 7.58 -10.16
N ASP A 17 -3.22 8.42 -10.95
CA ASP A 17 -2.80 8.06 -12.31
C ASP A 17 -1.79 6.92 -12.34
N LEU A 18 -0.88 6.88 -11.36
CA LEU A 18 0.15 5.83 -11.25
C LEU A 18 -0.40 4.48 -10.74
N HIS A 19 -1.66 4.43 -10.28
CA HIS A 19 -2.29 3.29 -9.60
C HIS A 19 -1.48 2.83 -8.37
N ARG A 20 -1.22 3.80 -7.48
CA ARG A 20 -0.46 3.64 -6.23
C ARG A 20 -1.19 4.32 -5.07
N MET A 21 -0.77 4.03 -3.84
CA MET A 21 -1.33 4.64 -2.63
C MET A 21 -0.26 4.88 -1.56
N GLU A 22 -0.31 6.04 -0.90
CA GLU A 22 0.53 6.28 0.28
C GLU A 22 0.09 5.37 1.44
N ILE A 23 1.03 4.63 2.02
CA ILE A 23 0.73 3.63 3.07
C ILE A 23 -0.03 4.28 4.24
N GLN A 24 0.40 5.49 4.64
CA GLN A 24 -0.20 6.19 5.77
C GLN A 24 -1.68 6.54 5.51
N GLN A 25 -2.05 6.84 4.27
CA GLN A 25 -3.45 7.08 3.92
C GLN A 25 -4.31 5.83 4.14
N ALA A 26 -3.80 4.64 3.78
CA ALA A 26 -4.49 3.37 3.98
C ALA A 26 -4.60 3.00 5.47
N VAL A 27 -3.54 3.24 6.24
CA VAL A 27 -3.50 3.02 7.69
C VAL A 27 -4.52 3.93 8.39
N THR A 28 -4.48 5.24 8.13
CA THR A 28 -5.39 6.21 8.75
C THR A 28 -6.86 5.87 8.44
N LEU A 29 -7.19 5.56 7.18
CA LEU A 29 -8.54 5.17 6.81
C LEU A 29 -9.01 3.90 7.55
N ALA A 30 -8.13 2.91 7.71
CA ALA A 30 -8.46 1.68 8.42
C ALA A 30 -8.67 1.92 9.92
N GLU A 31 -7.86 2.77 10.54
CA GLU A 31 -8.01 3.17 11.94
C GLU A 31 -9.30 3.96 12.17
N GLU A 32 -9.61 4.92 11.31
CA GLU A 32 -10.88 5.68 11.33
C GLU A 32 -12.11 4.78 11.16
N ALA A 33 -11.97 3.70 10.39
CA ALA A 33 -12.99 2.67 10.24
C ALA A 33 -13.09 1.71 11.46
N GLY A 34 -12.29 1.93 12.51
CA GLY A 34 -12.33 1.19 13.76
C GLY A 34 -11.55 -0.12 13.75
N PHE A 35 -10.61 -0.31 12.82
CA PHE A 35 -9.73 -1.47 12.80
C PHE A 35 -8.42 -1.20 13.54
N ILE A 36 -7.89 -2.23 14.20
CA ILE A 36 -6.49 -2.29 14.61
C ILE A 36 -5.67 -2.71 13.39
N VAL A 37 -4.62 -1.96 13.07
CA VAL A 37 -3.78 -2.19 11.89
C VAL A 37 -2.45 -2.83 12.28
N GLN A 38 -2.06 -3.90 11.59
CA GLN A 38 -0.71 -4.46 11.63
C GLN A 38 -0.10 -4.43 10.23
N GLN A 39 1.21 -4.25 10.13
CA GLN A 39 1.94 -4.19 8.86
C GLN A 39 2.86 -5.40 8.68
N SER A 40 3.19 -5.72 7.43
CA SER A 40 4.18 -6.75 7.09
C SER A 40 5.09 -6.27 5.97
N GLU A 41 6.38 -6.59 6.10
CA GLU A 41 7.39 -6.25 5.10
C GLU A 41 7.51 -7.29 3.96
N LEU A 42 6.67 -8.34 3.94
CA LEU A 42 6.81 -9.50 3.04
C LEU A 42 6.82 -9.14 1.55
N LEU A 43 6.12 -8.08 1.13
CA LEU A 43 6.03 -7.64 -0.26
C LEU A 43 6.81 -6.36 -0.56
N ARG A 44 7.68 -5.94 0.37
CA ARG A 44 8.46 -4.72 0.17
C ARG A 44 9.53 -4.93 -0.88
N ASN A 45 9.67 -3.96 -1.77
CA ASN A 45 10.69 -3.94 -2.80
C ASN A 45 11.38 -2.56 -2.85
N PRO A 46 12.52 -2.37 -2.17
CA PRO A 46 13.22 -1.08 -2.17
C PRO A 46 13.82 -0.69 -3.53
N ALA A 47 13.81 -1.58 -4.52
CA ALA A 47 14.30 -1.30 -5.87
C ALA A 47 13.20 -0.81 -6.84
N ASP A 48 11.94 -0.72 -6.40
CA ASP A 48 10.85 -0.19 -7.23
C ASP A 48 11.02 1.32 -7.48
N ASP A 49 10.75 1.73 -8.71
CA ASP A 49 10.69 3.14 -9.09
C ASP A 49 9.26 3.66 -8.86
N HIS A 50 9.01 4.21 -7.68
CA HIS A 50 7.71 4.76 -7.27
C HIS A 50 7.23 5.94 -8.14
N SER A 51 8.06 6.41 -9.06
CA SER A 51 7.70 7.45 -10.01
C SER A 51 6.90 6.92 -11.21
N ARG A 52 6.90 5.59 -11.44
CA ARG A 52 6.27 4.94 -12.59
C ARG A 52 4.92 4.34 -12.26
N SER A 53 4.04 4.31 -13.26
CA SER A 53 2.82 3.52 -13.21
C SER A 53 3.17 2.04 -13.04
N ILE A 54 2.40 1.33 -12.22
CA ILE A 54 2.59 -0.10 -11.97
C ILE A 54 2.39 -0.97 -13.22
N PHE A 55 1.81 -0.41 -14.28
CA PHE A 55 1.66 -1.02 -15.59
C PHE A 55 2.87 -0.84 -16.52
N ASP A 56 3.88 -0.06 -16.12
CA ASP A 56 5.10 0.11 -16.92
C ASP A 56 5.78 -1.26 -17.11
N PRO A 57 5.97 -1.74 -18.36
CA PRO A 57 6.55 -3.05 -18.62
C PRO A 57 7.97 -3.20 -18.07
N ARG A 58 8.69 -2.08 -17.85
CA ARG A 58 10.04 -2.08 -17.26
C ARG A 58 10.05 -2.54 -15.80
N LEU A 59 8.93 -2.39 -15.09
CA LEU A 59 8.82 -2.87 -13.72
C LEU A 59 8.64 -4.39 -13.67
N ALA A 60 8.23 -5.03 -14.77
CA ALA A 60 8.03 -6.48 -14.87
C ALA A 60 7.20 -7.07 -13.72
N ARG A 61 6.17 -6.33 -13.25
CA ARG A 61 5.33 -6.64 -12.08
C ARG A 61 6.07 -6.71 -10.73
N ASN A 62 7.31 -6.23 -10.67
CA ASN A 62 8.14 -6.18 -9.48
C ASN A 62 8.04 -4.80 -8.80
N THR A 63 6.88 -4.49 -8.26
CA THR A 63 6.57 -3.22 -7.58
C THR A 63 6.66 -3.35 -6.07
N ASP A 64 6.99 -2.27 -5.36
CA ASP A 64 6.87 -2.19 -3.90
C ASP A 64 5.40 -2.22 -3.52
N ARG A 65 5.01 -3.11 -2.61
CA ARG A 65 3.64 -3.20 -2.10
C ARG A 65 3.64 -3.26 -0.60
N PHE A 66 2.72 -2.53 0.01
CA PHE A 66 2.47 -2.66 1.43
C PHE A 66 1.46 -3.78 1.69
N LEU A 67 1.53 -4.34 2.89
CA LEU A 67 0.57 -5.30 3.40
C LEU A 67 0.05 -4.86 4.75
N LEU A 68 -1.27 -4.71 4.85
CA LEU A 68 -1.95 -4.43 6.11
C LEU A 68 -2.81 -5.62 6.50
N ARG A 69 -2.78 -5.97 7.78
CA ARG A 69 -3.74 -6.85 8.42
C ARG A 69 -4.64 -6.00 9.30
N LEU A 70 -5.92 -5.92 8.92
CA LEU A 70 -6.95 -5.19 9.64
C LEU A 70 -7.74 -6.14 10.55
N ILE A 71 -7.70 -5.84 11.84
CA ILE A 71 -8.31 -6.64 12.90
C ILE A 71 -9.45 -5.82 13.49
N LYS A 72 -10.67 -6.37 13.43
CA LYS A 72 -11.79 -5.78 14.14
C LYS A 72 -11.55 -6.00 15.64
N PRO A 73 -11.65 -4.96 16.49
CA PRO A 73 -11.60 -5.14 17.94
C PRO A 73 -12.71 -6.08 18.39
N ASP A 74 -12.42 -6.97 19.35
CA ASP A 74 -13.46 -7.71 20.06
C ASP A 74 -14.29 -6.71 20.89
N LEU A 75 -15.60 -6.91 20.95
CA LEU A 75 -16.51 -6.08 21.76
C LEU A 75 -16.30 -6.31 23.26
#